data_AF-A0A535P189-F1
#
_entry.id   AF-A0A535P189-F1
#
_cell.length_a   1.000
_cell.length_b   1.000
_cell.length_c   1.000
_cell.angle_alpha   90.00
_cell.angle_beta   90.00
_cell.angle_gamma   90.00
#
_symmetry.space_group_name_H-M   'P 1'
#
loop_
_entity.id
_entity.type
_entity.pdbx_description
1 polymer ?
#
loop_
_entity_poly.entity_id
_entity_poly.type
_entity_poly.pdbx_seq_one_letter_code
_entity_poly.pdbx_strand_id
1 'polypeptide(L)'
;MISPLLSRSRVFRLEQLDRDELKQVVERGLVELRATIEEDAMDALLEVARGDARVALNGLEAAAALAGEAAIGLDHVERAMQQRHLLYDRAGDQHYDIVSALIKSVRGSDPDAAVYWMARMLEAGEDVMFVARRLVILVAEDVGL
;
A
#
# COMPACT_ATOMS: atom_id res chain seq x y z
N MET A 1 25.25 -1.91 -5.17
CA MET A 1 25.58 -3.35 -5.34
C MET A 1 27.09 -3.50 -5.26
N ILE A 2 27.58 -4.45 -4.47
CA ILE A 2 29.01 -4.72 -4.28
C ILE A 2 29.55 -5.62 -5.41
N SER A 3 30.67 -5.24 -6.05
CA SER A 3 31.27 -5.90 -7.23
C SER A 3 31.42 -7.43 -7.20
N PRO A 4 31.67 -8.12 -6.05
CA PRO A 4 31.84 -9.57 -6.04
C PRO A 4 30.58 -10.36 -6.43
N LEU A 5 29.38 -9.80 -6.24
CA LEU A 5 28.12 -10.49 -6.54
C LEU A 5 27.81 -10.48 -8.05
N LEU A 6 28.16 -9.41 -8.76
CA LEU A 6 27.91 -9.28 -10.20
C LEU A 6 28.73 -10.29 -11.04
N SER A 7 29.87 -10.77 -10.54
CA SER A 7 30.68 -11.77 -11.24
C SER A 7 30.15 -13.20 -11.15
N ARG A 8 29.20 -13.47 -10.23
CA ARG A 8 28.64 -14.81 -9.99
C ARG A 8 27.11 -14.88 -10.16
N SER A 9 26.47 -13.76 -10.43
CA SER A 9 25.02 -13.67 -10.60
C SER A 9 24.67 -13.25 -12.01
N ARG A 10 23.70 -13.93 -12.62
CA ARG A 10 23.10 -13.46 -13.87
C ARG A 10 22.11 -12.34 -13.57
N VAL A 11 22.28 -11.23 -14.27
CA VAL A 11 21.35 -10.11 -14.22
C VAL A 11 20.36 -10.26 -15.35
N PHE A 12 19.07 -10.25 -15.01
CA PHE A 12 17.97 -10.22 -15.96
C PHE A 12 17.28 -8.88 -15.84
N ARG A 13 16.97 -8.26 -16.99
CA ARG A 13 16.05 -7.13 -17.04
C ARG A 13 14.66 -7.70 -17.24
N LEU A 14 13.74 -7.32 -16.36
CA LEU A 14 12.32 -7.61 -16.49
C LEU A 14 11.64 -6.34 -16.99
N GLU A 15 10.68 -6.52 -17.87
CA GLU A 15 9.83 -5.45 -18.39
C GLU A 15 8.45 -5.52 -17.72
N GLN A 16 7.68 -4.43 -17.82
CA GLN A 16 6.30 -4.44 -17.37
C GLN A 16 5.47 -5.39 -18.23
N LEU A 17 4.48 -6.03 -17.61
CA LEU A 17 3.54 -6.87 -18.35
C LEU A 17 2.68 -5.99 -19.24
N ASP A 18 2.39 -6.47 -20.45
CA ASP A 18 1.37 -5.85 -21.28
C ASP A 18 -0.04 -6.13 -20.73
N ARG A 19 -1.05 -5.51 -21.34
CA ARG A 19 -2.43 -5.62 -20.87
C ARG A 19 -2.96 -7.06 -20.95
N ASP A 20 -2.59 -7.81 -21.98
CA ASP A 20 -3.10 -9.17 -22.21
C ASP A 20 -2.41 -10.17 -21.28
N GLU A 21 -1.11 -10.01 -21.06
CA GLU A 21 -0.35 -10.78 -20.07
C GLU A 21 -0.89 -10.53 -18.65
N LEU A 22 -1.17 -9.27 -18.31
CA LEU A 22 -1.73 -8.91 -17.02
C LEU A 22 -3.15 -9.45 -16.85
N LYS A 23 -3.97 -9.41 -17.91
CA LYS A 23 -5.31 -10.01 -17.92
C LYS A 23 -5.25 -11.51 -17.64
N GLN A 24 -4.32 -12.25 -18.25
CA GLN A 24 -4.13 -13.68 -17.96
C GLN A 24 -3.78 -13.94 -16.50
N VAL A 25 -3.01 -13.06 -15.86
CA VAL A 25 -2.71 -13.17 -14.43
C VAL A 25 -3.98 -12.99 -13.58
N VAL A 26 -4.80 -11.99 -13.89
CA VAL A 26 -6.07 -11.74 -13.18
C VAL A 26 -7.05 -12.89 -13.37
N GLU A 27 -7.17 -13.44 -14.58
CA GLU A 27 -8.02 -14.60 -14.88
C GLU A 27 -7.64 -15.83 -14.04
N ARG A 28 -6.34 -16.08 -13.85
CA ARG A 28 -5.88 -17.15 -12.94
C ARG A 28 -6.26 -16.86 -11.49
N GLY A 29 -6.15 -15.61 -11.05
CA GLY A 29 -6.57 -15.18 -9.71
C GLY A 29 -8.07 -15.38 -9.47
N LEU A 30 -8.91 -15.08 -10.47
CA LEU A 30 -10.36 -15.30 -10.39
C LEU A 30 -10.73 -16.77 -10.19
N VAL A 31 -10.03 -17.68 -10.87
CA VAL A 31 -10.23 -19.13 -10.70
C VAL A 31 -9.93 -19.57 -9.27
N GLU A 32 -8.84 -19.08 -8.68
CA GLU A 32 -8.46 -19.41 -7.30
C GLU A 32 -9.46 -18.86 -6.28
N LEU A 33 -9.92 -17.61 -6.50
CA LEU A 33 -10.91 -16.94 -5.66
C LEU A 33 -12.35 -17.48 -5.88
N ARG A 34 -12.56 -18.29 -6.93
CA ARG A 34 -13.89 -18.75 -7.38
C ARG A 34 -14.86 -17.59 -7.60
N ALA A 35 -14.34 -16.47 -8.10
CA ALA A 35 -15.09 -15.25 -8.33
C ALA A 35 -15.24 -14.99 -9.84
N THR A 36 -16.26 -14.22 -10.19
CA THR A 36 -16.44 -13.66 -11.53
C THR A 36 -16.27 -12.15 -11.48
N ILE A 37 -15.87 -11.55 -12.60
CA ILE A 37 -15.69 -10.10 -12.74
C ILE A 37 -16.42 -9.62 -13.99
N GLU A 38 -17.00 -8.44 -13.91
CA GLU A 38 -17.59 -7.74 -15.05
C GLU A 38 -16.47 -7.18 -15.95
N GLU A 39 -16.77 -6.99 -17.24
CA GLU A 39 -15.75 -6.60 -18.23
C GLU A 39 -15.19 -5.19 -17.97
N ASP A 40 -16.05 -4.25 -17.58
CA ASP A 40 -15.67 -2.89 -17.20
C ASP A 40 -14.82 -2.86 -15.91
N ALA A 41 -15.15 -3.71 -14.94
CA ALA A 41 -14.38 -3.87 -13.71
C ALA A 41 -12.99 -4.46 -13.98
N MET A 42 -12.90 -5.44 -14.90
CA MET A 42 -11.62 -5.98 -15.36
C MET A 42 -10.77 -4.90 -16.01
N ASP A 43 -11.34 -4.11 -16.91
CA ASP A 43 -10.63 -3.05 -17.61
C ASP A 43 -10.11 -1.98 -16.64
N ALA A 44 -10.93 -1.55 -15.68
CA ALA A 44 -10.51 -0.61 -14.64
C ALA A 44 -9.38 -1.16 -13.76
N LEU A 45 -9.46 -2.44 -13.39
CA LEU A 45 -8.42 -3.10 -12.60
C LEU A 45 -7.07 -3.13 -13.32
N LEU A 46 -7.07 -3.48 -14.62
CA LEU A 46 -5.87 -3.54 -15.44
C LEU A 46 -5.26 -2.15 -15.67
N GLU A 47 -6.11 -1.13 -15.85
CA GLU A 47 -5.66 0.25 -16.02
C GLU A 47 -4.95 0.79 -14.77
N VAL A 48 -5.49 0.49 -13.58
CA VAL A 48 -4.86 0.90 -12.31
C VAL A 48 -3.55 0.15 -12.07
N ALA A 49 -3.48 -1.12 -12.44
CA ALA A 49 -2.31 -1.96 -12.20
C ALA A 49 -1.10 -1.61 -13.08
N ARG A 50 -1.30 -0.99 -14.26
CA ARG A 50 -0.23 -0.48 -15.16
C ARG A 50 0.93 -1.47 -15.36
N GLY A 51 0.61 -2.74 -15.61
CA GLY A 51 1.60 -3.79 -15.87
C GLY A 51 2.23 -4.44 -14.63
N ASP A 52 1.84 -4.06 -13.41
CA ASP A 52 2.25 -4.73 -12.16
C ASP A 52 1.21 -5.80 -11.75
N ALA A 53 1.57 -7.07 -11.94
CA ALA A 53 0.77 -8.24 -11.55
C ALA A 53 0.38 -8.25 -10.06
N ARG A 54 1.28 -7.81 -9.17
CA ARG A 54 1.01 -7.78 -7.73
C ARG A 54 0.00 -6.67 -7.41
N VAL A 55 0.04 -5.56 -8.14
CA VAL A 55 -1.00 -4.53 -8.03
C VAL A 55 -2.34 -5.08 -8.50
N ALA A 56 -2.39 -5.74 -9.65
CA ALA A 56 -3.64 -6.33 -10.15
C ALA A 56 -4.23 -7.36 -9.17
N LEU A 57 -3.43 -8.32 -8.69
CA LEU A 57 -3.91 -9.40 -7.81
C LEU A 57 -4.37 -8.93 -6.43
N ASN A 58 -3.63 -8.01 -5.79
CA ASN A 58 -4.07 -7.46 -4.50
C ASN A 58 -5.35 -6.61 -4.65
N GLY A 59 -5.49 -5.92 -5.79
CA GLY A 59 -6.70 -5.17 -6.12
C GLY A 59 -7.90 -6.09 -6.31
N LEU A 60 -7.69 -7.18 -7.04
CA LEU A 60 -8.68 -8.23 -7.25
C LEU A 60 -9.14 -8.85 -5.93
N GLU A 61 -8.20 -9.22 -5.04
CA GLU A 61 -8.52 -9.82 -3.74
C GLU A 61 -9.37 -8.88 -2.88
N ALA A 62 -9.01 -7.60 -2.81
CA ALA A 62 -9.78 -6.60 -2.08
C ALA A 62 -11.18 -6.39 -2.71
N ALA A 63 -11.28 -6.33 -4.03
CA ALA A 63 -12.55 -6.19 -4.73
C ALA A 63 -13.45 -7.43 -4.53
N ALA A 64 -12.87 -8.63 -4.55
CA ALA A 64 -13.57 -9.88 -4.27
C ALA A 64 -14.10 -9.92 -2.83
N ALA A 65 -13.31 -9.46 -1.85
CA ALA A 65 -13.73 -9.36 -0.46
C ALA A 65 -14.92 -8.40 -0.26
N LEU A 66 -14.99 -7.31 -1.06
CA LEU A 66 -16.11 -6.38 -1.06
C LEU A 66 -17.36 -6.95 -1.74
N ALA A 67 -17.18 -7.70 -2.84
CA ALA A 67 -18.26 -8.32 -3.60
C ALA A 67 -18.90 -9.52 -2.87
N GLY A 68 -18.12 -10.25 -2.07
CA GLY A 68 -18.59 -11.48 -1.41
C GLY A 68 -18.85 -12.61 -2.42
N GLU A 69 -20.09 -13.11 -2.46
CA GLU A 69 -20.51 -14.15 -3.42
C GLU A 69 -21.01 -13.59 -4.77
N ALA A 70 -21.15 -12.26 -4.87
CA ALA A 70 -21.59 -11.61 -6.11
C ALA A 70 -20.43 -11.45 -7.11
N ALA A 71 -20.77 -11.18 -8.37
CA ALA A 71 -19.79 -10.79 -9.36
C ALA A 71 -19.10 -9.47 -8.95
N ILE A 72 -17.80 -9.39 -9.22
CA ILE A 72 -17.01 -8.18 -9.00
C ILE A 72 -17.37 -7.17 -10.08
N GLY A 73 -18.17 -6.17 -9.72
CA GLY A 73 -18.45 -5.01 -10.58
C GLY A 73 -17.51 -3.83 -10.35
N LEU A 74 -17.72 -2.77 -11.13
CA LEU A 74 -16.87 -1.58 -11.14
C LEU A 74 -16.75 -0.88 -9.77
N ASP A 75 -17.86 -0.74 -9.03
CA ASP A 75 -17.87 -0.11 -7.68
C ASP A 75 -16.93 -0.84 -6.72
N HIS A 76 -16.89 -2.17 -6.77
CA HIS A 76 -16.02 -2.97 -5.91
C HIS A 76 -14.54 -2.69 -6.21
N VAL A 77 -14.18 -2.58 -7.49
CA VAL A 77 -12.81 -2.25 -7.92
C VAL A 77 -12.46 -0.83 -7.53
N GLU A 78 -13.34 0.15 -7.78
CA GLU A 78 -13.08 1.55 -7.41
C GLU A 78 -12.87 1.71 -5.90
N ARG A 79 -13.72 1.09 -5.08
CA ARG A 79 -13.60 1.14 -3.62
C ARG A 79 -12.36 0.40 -3.11
N ALA A 80 -12.03 -0.75 -3.69
CA ALA A 80 -10.80 -1.48 -3.38
C ALA A 80 -9.56 -0.62 -3.68
N MET A 81 -9.56 0.11 -4.81
CA MET A 81 -8.45 0.98 -5.17
C MET A 81 -8.36 2.23 -4.31
N GLN A 82 -9.48 2.82 -3.89
CA GLN A 82 -9.48 3.94 -2.94
C GLN A 82 -8.95 3.53 -1.57
N GLN A 83 -9.45 2.42 -1.02
CA GLN A 83 -8.93 1.85 0.23
C GLN A 83 -7.45 1.51 0.12
N ARG A 84 -7.03 1.00 -1.04
CA ARG A 84 -5.62 0.71 -1.28
C ARG A 84 -4.77 1.96 -1.48
N HIS A 85 -5.26 3.02 -2.09
CA HIS A 85 -4.52 4.28 -2.18
C HIS A 85 -4.18 4.80 -0.78
N LEU A 86 -5.13 4.70 0.15
CA LEU A 86 -4.92 5.00 1.57
C LEU A 86 -3.90 4.06 2.22
N LEU A 87 -3.92 2.76 1.91
CA LEU A 87 -2.95 1.78 2.44
C LEU A 87 -1.57 1.84 1.77
N TYR A 88 -1.48 2.22 0.49
CA TYR A 88 -0.24 2.28 -0.31
C TYR A 88 0.56 3.54 0.05
N ASP A 89 -0.10 4.61 0.51
CA ASP A 89 0.54 5.78 1.11
C ASP A 89 1.25 5.46 2.46
N ARG A 90 1.12 4.23 2.99
CA ARG A 90 1.96 3.75 4.10
C ARG A 90 3.35 3.29 3.68
N ALA A 91 3.56 2.92 2.41
CA ALA A 91 4.80 2.26 1.97
C ALA A 91 5.81 3.20 1.29
N GLY A 92 5.42 4.42 0.91
CA GLY A 92 6.31 5.38 0.25
C GLY A 92 6.38 6.68 1.03
N ASP A 93 7.59 7.07 1.45
CA ASP A 93 8.07 8.35 2.00
C ASP A 93 7.18 9.15 2.98
N GLN A 94 5.88 9.34 2.74
CA GLN A 94 4.93 10.01 3.62
C GLN A 94 4.85 9.40 5.02
N HIS A 95 4.89 8.08 5.17
CA HIS A 95 4.92 7.45 6.50
C HIS A 95 6.11 7.95 7.33
N TYR A 96 7.30 7.98 6.72
CA TYR A 96 8.52 8.48 7.36
C TYR A 96 8.48 9.99 7.58
N ASP A 97 7.95 10.75 6.63
CA ASP A 97 7.82 12.21 6.74
C ASP A 97 6.86 12.60 7.86
N ILE A 98 5.70 11.94 7.96
CA ILE A 98 4.69 12.24 8.97
C ILE A 98 5.17 11.84 10.36
N VAL A 99 5.78 10.66 10.54
CA VAL A 99 6.35 10.28 11.85
C VAL A 99 7.54 11.19 12.21
N SER A 100 8.35 11.61 11.23
CA SER A 100 9.42 12.58 11.47
C SER A 100 8.88 13.94 11.89
N ALA A 101 7.80 14.40 11.24
CA ALA A 101 7.13 15.64 11.58
C ALA A 101 6.55 15.60 13.00
N LEU A 102 5.89 14.50 13.41
CA LEU A 102 5.43 14.31 14.79
C LEU A 102 6.60 14.46 15.79
N ILE A 103 7.70 13.72 15.59
CA ILE A 103 8.86 13.72 16.49
C ILE A 103 9.49 15.12 16.57
N LYS A 104 9.63 15.80 15.44
CA LYS A 104 10.15 17.17 15.37
C LYS A 104 9.24 18.17 16.08
N SER A 105 7.92 18.05 15.92
CA SER A 105 6.94 18.93 16.59
C SER A 105 7.01 18.75 18.11
N VAL A 106 7.06 17.52 18.62
CA VAL A 106 7.18 17.28 20.06
C VAL A 106 8.52 17.80 20.60
N ARG A 107 9.64 17.53 19.91
CA ARG A 107 10.97 18.07 20.28
C ARG A 107 10.99 19.60 20.23
N GLY A 108 10.28 20.20 19.28
CA GLY A 108 10.10 21.64 19.13
C GLY A 108 9.10 22.27 20.10
N SER A 109 8.48 21.48 20.99
CA SER A 109 7.43 21.94 21.92
C SER A 109 6.22 22.59 21.23
N ASP A 110 5.84 22.09 20.05
CA ASP A 110 4.63 22.49 19.31
C ASP A 110 3.53 21.42 19.49
N PRO A 111 2.64 21.56 20.49
CA PRO A 111 1.62 20.57 20.80
C PRO A 111 0.52 20.49 19.72
N ASP A 112 0.18 21.61 19.09
CA ASP A 112 -0.87 21.64 18.07
C ASP A 112 -0.44 20.87 16.83
N ALA A 113 0.79 21.10 16.36
CA ALA A 113 1.36 20.34 15.24
C ALA A 113 1.54 18.86 15.60
N ALA A 114 1.97 18.54 16.83
CA ALA A 114 2.11 17.16 17.28
C ALA A 114 0.78 16.40 17.22
N VAL A 115 -0.30 16.98 17.74
CA VAL A 115 -1.63 16.37 17.69
C VAL A 115 -2.12 16.24 16.25
N TYR A 116 -1.88 17.24 15.41
CA TYR A 116 -2.23 17.19 13.98
C TYR A 116 -1.57 16.02 13.25
N TRP A 117 -0.24 15.86 13.39
CA TRP A 117 0.48 14.77 12.72
C TRP A 117 0.11 13.40 13.26
N MET A 118 -0.16 13.29 14.56
CA MET A 118 -0.68 12.07 15.17
C MET A 118 -2.07 11.70 14.62
N ALA A 119 -3.00 12.66 14.57
CA ALA A 119 -4.34 12.44 14.02
C ALA A 119 -4.28 12.02 12.55
N ARG A 120 -3.44 12.68 11.74
CA ARG A 120 -3.20 12.31 10.33
C ARG A 120 -2.73 10.86 10.17
N MET A 121 -1.82 10.39 11.03
CA MET A 121 -1.39 8.98 11.02
C MET A 121 -2.54 8.03 11.37
N LEU A 122 -3.32 8.34 12.39
CA LEU A 122 -4.43 7.48 12.82
C LEU A 122 -5.54 7.39 11.77
N GLU A 123 -5.90 8.52 11.13
CA GLU A 123 -6.86 8.56 10.02
C GLU A 123 -6.35 7.83 8.78
N ALA A 124 -5.04 7.85 8.52
CA ALA A 124 -4.40 7.05 7.48
C ALA A 124 -4.32 5.54 7.84
N GLY A 125 -4.85 5.15 9.00
CA GLY A 125 -4.94 3.77 9.47
C GLY A 125 -3.67 3.24 10.13
N GLU A 126 -2.72 4.10 10.50
CA GLU A 126 -1.44 3.72 11.11
C GLU A 126 -1.62 2.81 12.36
N ASP A 127 -0.70 1.87 12.58
CA ASP A 127 -0.76 0.99 13.76
C ASP A 127 -0.55 1.84 15.03
N VAL A 128 -1.53 1.83 15.93
CA VAL A 128 -1.44 2.54 17.22
C VAL A 128 -0.22 2.09 18.01
N MET A 129 0.13 0.81 17.94
CA MET A 129 1.31 0.28 18.62
C MET A 129 2.62 0.80 17.99
N PHE A 130 2.63 1.12 16.70
CA PHE A 130 3.75 1.78 16.06
C PHE A 130 3.94 3.21 16.61
N VAL A 131 2.87 4.00 16.65
CA VAL A 131 2.91 5.38 17.19
C VAL A 131 3.36 5.38 18.65
N ALA A 132 2.81 4.49 19.48
CA ALA A 132 3.17 4.35 20.89
C ALA A 132 4.67 4.02 21.09
N ARG A 133 5.22 3.07 20.31
CA ARG A 133 6.66 2.73 20.37
C ARG A 133 7.54 3.95 20.06
N ARG A 134 7.17 4.77 19.08
CA ARG A 134 7.93 5.96 18.71
C ARG A 134 7.90 7.03 19.79
N LEU A 135 6.76 7.21 20.47
CA LEU A 135 6.65 8.12 21.61
C LEU A 135 7.49 7.67 22.80
N VAL A 136 7.53 6.37 23.11
CA VAL A 136 8.38 5.84 24.20
C VAL A 136 9.86 6.11 23.92
N ILE A 137 10.32 5.88 22.69
CA ILE A 137 11.71 6.17 22.27
C ILE A 137 12.00 7.67 22.42
N LEU A 138 11.13 8.53 21.91
CA LEU A 138 11.26 9.99 22.02
C LEU A 138 11.40 10.45 23.48
N VAL A 139 10.55 9.94 24.37
CA VAL A 139 10.60 10.30 25.80
C VAL A 139 11.94 9.91 26.42
N ALA A 140 12.48 8.74 26.06
CA ALA A 140 13.77 8.28 26.55
C ALA A 140 14.95 9.09 25.98
N GLU A 141 14.86 9.57 24.73
CA GLU A 141 15.95 10.26 24.03
C GLU A 141 15.97 11.78 24.30
N ASP A 142 14.82 12.43 24.31
CA ASP A 142 14.71 13.90 24.25
C ASP A 142 14.11 14.53 25.53
N VAL A 143 13.60 13.73 26.48
CA VAL A 143 12.94 14.25 27.71
C VAL A 143 13.54 13.69 28.99
N GLY A 144 13.93 12.41 29.02
CA GLY A 144 14.25 11.67 30.24
C GLY A 144 15.67 11.86 30.82
N LEU A 145 16.50 12.74 30.25
CA LEU A 145 17.88 13.02 30.71
C LEU A 145 18.05 14.50 31.11
#